data_AF-A0A507CGU1-F1
#
_entry.id   AF-A0A507CGU1-F1
#
_cell.length_a   1.000
_cell.length_b   1.000
_cell.length_c   1.000
_cell.angle_alpha   90.00
_cell.angle_beta   90.00
_cell.angle_gamma   90.00
#
_symmetry.space_group_name_H-M   'P 1'
#
loop_
_entity.id
_entity.type
_entity.pdbx_description
1 polymer ?
#
loop_
_entity_poly.entity_id
_entity_poly.type
_entity_poly.pdbx_seq_one_letter_code
_entity_poly.pdbx_strand_id
1 'polypeptide(L)'
;MPRHSTHKAGKPHHRRDTPKQHTHLSNDSQDVQAIDEAQSASDEAQSASDEAQPDTSLPMPPLAMWDLKHCDPKRCSGKKLERLGMIRALRIGSAFKGIVLSPRGARAVSPADADVVMAHGIAVVECSWARLEEVPFAKMKSVHDRLLPYLIASNPVNYGKPFKLNCAEAIAACFYIIGEKECGDRIMDKFTWGHGFYELNQALFDEYAACTDSADIVKTQNAYLVRELERSRRRKATSSGKDGSDEDTDHGLEANHNHMPYSSEEEGDSDNSEFEEEGQEEEDDEDGVDYITDKLGNTVRVDR
;
A
#
# COMPACT_ATOMS: atom_id res chain seq x y z
N MET A 1 55.60 -3.54 -32.62
CA MET A 1 55.09 -4.74 -33.33
C MET A 1 53.84 -4.34 -34.12
N PRO A 2 53.68 -4.77 -35.38
CA PRO A 2 52.86 -4.12 -36.41
C PRO A 2 51.43 -4.69 -36.58
N ARG A 3 50.71 -4.09 -37.55
CA ARG A 3 49.30 -4.25 -38.00
C ARG A 3 48.98 -5.57 -38.76
N HIS A 4 47.66 -5.76 -39.02
CA HIS A 4 46.94 -6.60 -40.04
C HIS A 4 46.12 -7.75 -39.42
N SER A 5 44.78 -7.82 -39.56
CA SER A 5 43.92 -8.13 -40.74
C SER A 5 44.09 -9.56 -41.28
N THR A 6 43.02 -10.39 -41.26
CA THR A 6 42.40 -11.05 -42.45
C THR A 6 41.41 -12.21 -42.09
N HIS A 7 40.26 -12.21 -42.80
CA HIS A 7 39.47 -13.30 -43.45
C HIS A 7 38.91 -14.54 -42.69
N LYS A 8 37.58 -14.84 -42.77
CA LYS A 8 36.77 -15.57 -43.81
C LYS A 8 37.12 -17.08 -43.82
N ALA A 9 36.26 -18.11 -43.93
CA ALA A 9 34.90 -18.41 -44.42
C ALA A 9 34.42 -19.72 -43.70
N GLY A 10 33.20 -20.26 -43.77
CA GLY A 10 32.33 -20.54 -44.91
C GLY A 10 31.11 -21.43 -44.51
N LYS A 11 30.04 -21.32 -45.32
CA LYS A 11 28.79 -22.13 -45.42
C LYS A 11 29.09 -23.52 -46.06
N PRO A 12 28.19 -24.55 -46.14
CA PRO A 12 26.81 -24.43 -46.67
C PRO A 12 25.72 -25.47 -46.28
N HIS A 13 24.47 -25.16 -46.73
CA HIS A 13 23.36 -25.98 -47.30
C HIS A 13 23.10 -27.45 -46.84
N HIS A 14 21.87 -28.00 -46.73
CA HIS A 14 20.77 -28.03 -47.71
C HIS A 14 19.48 -28.70 -47.17
N ARG A 15 18.30 -28.23 -47.67
CA ARG A 15 17.06 -28.93 -48.14
C ARG A 15 16.31 -29.93 -47.22
N ARG A 16 15.02 -29.71 -46.88
CA ARG A 16 13.75 -29.93 -47.63
C ARG A 16 13.56 -31.35 -48.18
N ASP A 17 12.56 -32.09 -47.69
CA ASP A 17 11.36 -32.52 -48.46
C ASP A 17 10.40 -33.45 -47.66
N THR A 18 9.11 -33.30 -47.92
CA THR A 18 7.91 -34.08 -47.51
C THR A 18 7.68 -35.29 -48.48
N PRO A 19 6.49 -35.93 -48.61
CA PRO A 19 5.57 -36.68 -47.71
C PRO A 19 5.21 -38.11 -48.26
N LYS A 20 4.31 -38.87 -47.58
CA LYS A 20 3.31 -39.90 -48.07
C LYS A 20 2.93 -40.86 -46.91
N GLN A 21 1.68 -41.11 -46.49
CA GLN A 21 0.44 -41.71 -47.06
C GLN A 21 0.34 -43.27 -47.05
N HIS A 22 -0.86 -43.76 -46.65
CA HIS A 22 -1.50 -45.12 -46.69
C HIS A 22 -1.07 -46.15 -45.61
N THR A 23 -1.95 -46.97 -44.99
CA THR A 23 -2.96 -47.91 -45.54
C THR A 23 -4.13 -48.30 -44.59
N HIS A 24 -5.15 -48.94 -45.20
CA HIS A 24 -6.47 -49.44 -44.77
C HIS A 24 -6.54 -50.71 -43.88
N LEU A 25 -7.78 -51.01 -43.41
CA LEU A 25 -8.50 -52.31 -43.17
C LEU A 25 -8.95 -52.49 -41.70
N SER A 26 -10.14 -52.98 -41.30
CA SER A 26 -11.33 -53.55 -41.97
C SER A 26 -12.47 -53.80 -40.95
N ASN A 27 -13.71 -53.48 -41.35
CA ASN A 27 -15.04 -54.10 -41.13
C ASN A 27 -15.34 -55.06 -39.94
N ASP A 28 -16.45 -54.82 -39.21
CA ASP A 28 -17.51 -55.83 -39.03
C ASP A 28 -18.88 -55.19 -38.68
N SER A 29 -19.95 -55.93 -38.98
CA SER A 29 -21.32 -55.48 -39.27
C SER A 29 -22.30 -55.72 -38.11
N GLN A 30 -23.42 -54.97 -38.04
CA GLN A 30 -24.82 -55.48 -38.10
C GLN A 30 -25.88 -54.44 -37.69
N ASP A 31 -26.95 -54.43 -38.48
CA ASP A 31 -28.18 -53.62 -38.44
C ASP A 31 -29.00 -53.70 -37.14
N VAL A 32 -29.69 -52.60 -36.78
CA VAL A 32 -31.14 -52.58 -36.52
C VAL A 32 -31.72 -51.15 -36.57
N GLN A 33 -32.98 -51.09 -36.97
CA GLN A 33 -33.72 -49.96 -37.56
C GLN A 33 -34.39 -49.02 -36.55
N ALA A 34 -34.66 -47.80 -37.06
CA ALA A 34 -35.84 -46.94 -36.86
C ALA A 34 -35.96 -46.10 -35.57
N ILE A 35 -36.69 -44.98 -35.77
CA ILE A 35 -37.11 -43.85 -34.89
C ILE A 35 -36.02 -42.77 -34.72
N ASP A 36 -36.24 -41.46 -34.88
CA ASP A 36 -37.47 -40.66 -34.96
C ASP A 36 -37.17 -39.32 -35.67
N GLU A 37 -38.24 -38.60 -35.96
CA GLU A 37 -38.47 -37.47 -36.84
C GLU A 37 -37.62 -36.19 -36.68
N ALA A 38 -37.66 -35.43 -37.78
CA ALA A 38 -37.03 -34.14 -38.03
C ALA A 38 -37.59 -32.98 -37.19
N GLN A 39 -36.72 -32.03 -36.84
CA GLN A 39 -37.01 -30.59 -36.68
C GLN A 39 -35.65 -29.87 -36.72
N SER A 40 -35.27 -29.25 -37.84
CA SER A 40 -35.68 -27.94 -38.36
C SER A 40 -34.52 -26.96 -38.25
N ALA A 41 -34.02 -26.59 -39.43
CA ALA A 41 -33.10 -25.52 -39.75
C ALA A 41 -33.25 -24.24 -38.92
N SER A 42 -32.11 -23.69 -38.45
CA SER A 42 -31.64 -22.33 -38.79
C SER A 42 -30.34 -22.04 -38.02
N ASP A 43 -29.20 -22.29 -38.65
CA ASP A 43 -27.89 -21.84 -38.16
C ASP A 43 -27.31 -20.92 -39.24
N GLU A 44 -27.39 -19.61 -39.01
CA GLU A 44 -26.51 -18.59 -39.60
C GLU A 44 -26.75 -17.26 -38.87
N ALA A 45 -25.64 -16.65 -38.47
CA ALA A 45 -25.45 -15.28 -38.00
C ALA A 45 -25.90 -14.90 -36.55
N GLN A 46 -24.92 -14.89 -35.64
CA GLN A 46 -24.74 -13.75 -34.73
C GLN A 46 -23.28 -13.62 -34.29
N SER A 47 -22.54 -12.77 -35.01
CA SER A 47 -21.33 -12.13 -34.51
C SER A 47 -21.73 -11.17 -33.39
N ALA A 48 -21.51 -11.57 -32.14
CA ALA A 48 -21.64 -10.66 -31.01
C ALA A 48 -20.44 -9.69 -31.03
N SER A 49 -20.71 -8.46 -31.47
CA SER A 49 -19.91 -7.29 -31.20
C SER A 49 -19.86 -7.08 -29.69
N ASP A 50 -18.66 -7.22 -29.11
CA ASP A 50 -18.35 -6.91 -27.72
C ASP A 50 -18.38 -5.37 -27.56
N GLU A 51 -19.58 -4.83 -27.43
CA GLU A 51 -19.82 -3.43 -27.07
C GLU A 51 -19.41 -3.25 -25.61
N ALA A 52 -18.15 -2.83 -25.41
CA ALA A 52 -17.62 -2.42 -24.13
C ALA A 52 -18.57 -1.43 -23.47
N GLN A 53 -19.24 -1.87 -22.41
CA GLN A 53 -20.08 -1.01 -21.59
C GLN A 53 -19.25 0.19 -21.11
N PRO A 54 -19.80 1.41 -21.12
CA PRO A 54 -19.08 2.56 -20.57
C PRO A 54 -18.81 2.30 -19.09
N ASP A 55 -17.53 2.31 -18.72
CA ASP A 55 -17.07 2.24 -17.33
C ASP A 55 -17.71 3.41 -16.57
N THR A 56 -18.73 3.11 -15.76
CA THR A 56 -19.43 4.08 -14.92
C THR A 56 -18.63 4.46 -13.68
N SER A 57 -17.38 3.99 -13.53
CA SER A 57 -16.53 4.35 -12.40
C SER A 57 -16.20 5.84 -12.42
N LEU A 58 -16.30 6.47 -11.25
CA LEU A 58 -15.87 7.85 -11.08
C LEU A 58 -14.40 8.00 -11.53
N PRO A 59 -14.03 9.13 -12.14
CA PRO A 59 -12.67 9.35 -12.58
C PRO A 59 -11.72 9.32 -11.38
N MET A 60 -10.63 8.56 -11.52
CA MET A 60 -9.59 8.47 -10.49
C MET A 60 -8.98 9.85 -10.24
N PRO A 61 -8.95 10.37 -8.99
CA PRO A 61 -8.27 11.63 -8.71
C PRO A 61 -6.78 11.55 -9.05
N PRO A 62 -6.12 12.70 -9.32
CA PRO A 62 -4.72 12.72 -9.70
C PRO A 62 -3.83 12.08 -8.62
N LEU A 63 -2.98 11.14 -9.00
CA LEU A 63 -1.97 10.60 -8.10
C LEU A 63 -0.58 11.09 -8.49
N ALA A 64 0.23 11.43 -7.51
CA ALA A 64 1.61 11.85 -7.74
C ALA A 64 2.59 11.27 -6.72
N MET A 65 3.88 11.24 -7.03
CA MET A 65 4.91 10.89 -6.06
C MET A 65 6.18 11.69 -6.28
N TRP A 66 6.87 12.06 -5.20
CA TRP A 66 8.28 12.44 -5.31
C TRP A 66 9.14 11.18 -5.27
N ASP A 67 9.73 10.81 -6.41
CA ASP A 67 10.62 9.65 -6.56
C ASP A 67 12.07 10.04 -6.22
N LEU A 68 12.57 9.60 -5.06
CA LEU A 68 13.96 9.82 -4.65
C LEU A 68 14.92 8.73 -5.14
N LYS A 69 14.44 7.67 -5.79
CA LYS A 69 15.25 6.56 -6.28
C LYS A 69 16.06 5.86 -5.19
N HIS A 70 15.52 5.80 -3.97
CA HIS A 70 16.14 5.11 -2.84
C HIS A 70 15.85 3.60 -2.80
N CYS A 71 14.92 3.13 -3.62
CA CYS A 71 14.44 1.75 -3.68
C CYS A 71 14.73 1.11 -5.05
N ASP A 72 14.74 -0.24 -5.11
CA ASP A 72 14.81 -0.98 -6.38
C ASP A 72 13.53 -0.72 -7.21
N PRO A 73 13.63 -0.10 -8.40
CA PRO A 73 12.47 0.26 -9.21
C PRO A 73 11.63 -0.93 -9.66
N LYS A 74 12.17 -2.16 -9.64
CA LYS A 74 11.42 -3.37 -9.98
C LYS A 74 10.49 -3.82 -8.85
N ARG A 75 10.86 -3.54 -7.59
CA ARG A 75 10.14 -3.97 -6.38
C ARG A 75 9.29 -2.86 -5.77
N CYS A 76 9.62 -1.61 -6.08
CA CYS A 76 8.91 -0.44 -5.60
C CYS A 76 7.45 -0.40 -6.09
N SER A 77 6.51 -0.22 -5.16
CA SER A 77 5.09 -0.11 -5.45
C SER A 77 4.75 1.20 -6.18
N GLY A 78 5.35 2.34 -5.78
CA GLY A 78 5.21 3.62 -6.49
C GLY A 78 5.67 3.56 -7.94
N LYS A 79 6.87 3.02 -8.21
CA LYS A 79 7.38 2.79 -9.59
C LYS A 79 6.54 1.80 -10.38
N LYS A 80 5.89 0.83 -9.72
CA LYS A 80 4.94 -0.05 -10.41
C LYS A 80 3.70 0.72 -10.85
N LEU A 81 3.10 1.54 -9.97
CA LEU A 81 1.97 2.40 -10.33
C LEU A 81 2.34 3.39 -11.44
N GLU A 82 3.57 3.90 -11.46
CA GLU A 82 4.03 4.83 -12.49
C GLU A 82 4.13 4.14 -13.86
N ARG A 83 4.67 2.92 -13.89
CA ARG A 83 4.71 2.10 -15.12
C ARG A 83 3.32 1.77 -15.66
N LEU A 84 2.32 1.70 -14.78
CA LEU A 84 0.92 1.50 -15.15
C LEU A 84 0.22 2.81 -15.56
N GLY A 85 0.90 3.96 -15.51
CA GLY A 85 0.33 5.26 -15.85
C GLY A 85 -0.66 5.81 -14.81
N MET A 86 -0.71 5.23 -13.61
CA MET A 86 -1.68 5.60 -12.57
C MET A 86 -1.20 6.74 -11.68
N ILE A 87 0.12 6.86 -11.49
CA ILE A 87 0.75 7.89 -10.66
C ILE A 87 1.82 8.63 -11.48
N ARG A 88 1.91 9.96 -11.28
CA ARG A 88 2.91 10.80 -11.95
C ARG A 88 4.09 11.11 -11.03
N ALA A 89 5.31 10.88 -11.50
CA ALA A 89 6.49 11.35 -10.78
C ALA A 89 6.63 12.87 -10.82
N LEU A 90 6.89 13.47 -9.65
CA LEU A 90 7.17 14.88 -9.43
C LEU A 90 8.68 15.10 -9.34
N ARG A 91 9.14 16.26 -9.83
CA ARG A 91 10.51 16.72 -9.59
C ARG A 91 10.60 17.35 -8.21
N ILE A 92 11.72 17.15 -7.52
CA ILE A 92 12.04 17.88 -6.28
C ILE A 92 11.95 19.39 -6.56
N GLY A 93 11.35 20.17 -5.65
CA GLY A 93 11.04 21.59 -5.84
C GLY A 93 9.65 21.87 -6.42
N SER A 94 8.99 20.87 -7.03
CA SER A 94 7.61 21.00 -7.50
C SER A 94 6.64 21.03 -6.32
N ALA A 95 5.54 21.76 -6.50
CA ALA A 95 4.43 21.76 -5.56
C ALA A 95 3.36 20.72 -5.93
N PHE A 96 2.68 20.19 -4.92
CA PHE A 96 1.44 19.43 -5.08
C PHE A 96 0.32 20.11 -4.30
N LYS A 97 -0.88 20.18 -4.91
CA LYS A 97 -2.02 20.92 -4.35
C LYS A 97 -2.93 20.07 -3.47
N GLY A 98 -2.96 18.75 -3.69
CA GLY A 98 -3.80 17.82 -2.94
C GLY A 98 -3.18 17.39 -1.61
N ILE A 99 -3.69 16.29 -1.08
CA ILE A 99 -3.16 15.69 0.15
C ILE A 99 -1.78 15.10 -0.11
N VAL A 100 -0.84 15.34 0.79
CA VAL A 100 0.49 14.70 0.75
C VAL A 100 0.64 13.82 1.98
N LEU A 101 0.79 12.52 1.75
CA LEU A 101 1.06 11.55 2.80
C LEU A 101 2.55 11.61 3.14
N SER A 102 2.85 12.19 4.30
CA SER A 102 4.20 12.58 4.68
C SER A 102 4.39 12.47 6.19
N PRO A 103 5.56 12.03 6.68
CA PRO A 103 5.91 12.02 8.10
C PRO A 103 5.91 13.44 8.73
N ARG A 104 5.86 14.50 7.91
CA ARG A 104 5.75 15.89 8.37
C ARG A 104 4.32 16.37 8.60
N GLY A 105 3.32 15.54 8.31
CA GLY A 105 1.93 15.89 8.58
C GLY A 105 1.72 16.16 10.07
N ALA A 106 0.98 17.23 10.38
CA ALA A 106 0.55 17.54 11.75
C ALA A 106 -0.89 17.08 12.02
N ARG A 107 -1.56 16.52 11.00
CA ARG A 107 -2.94 16.02 11.06
C ARG A 107 -2.99 14.62 10.47
N ALA A 108 -3.80 13.76 11.04
CA ALA A 108 -4.14 12.48 10.44
C ALA A 108 -5.06 12.70 9.22
N VAL A 109 -4.96 11.81 8.22
CA VAL A 109 -5.98 11.72 7.16
C VAL A 109 -7.33 11.44 7.81
N SER A 110 -8.38 12.12 7.36
CA SER A 110 -9.75 11.96 7.87
C SER A 110 -10.79 12.16 6.76
N PRO A 111 -12.05 11.77 6.96
CA PRO A 111 -13.13 12.05 5.99
C PRO A 111 -13.27 13.52 5.55
N ALA A 112 -12.89 14.48 6.40
CA ALA A 112 -12.83 15.89 6.04
C ALA A 112 -11.87 16.23 4.88
N ASP A 113 -10.97 15.32 4.50
CA ASP A 113 -10.04 15.49 3.38
C ASP A 113 -10.64 15.10 2.02
N ALA A 114 -11.86 14.53 1.99
CA ALA A 114 -12.48 13.98 0.78
C ALA A 114 -12.53 15.00 -0.38
N ASP A 115 -13.04 16.20 -0.14
CA ASP A 115 -13.15 17.23 -1.19
C ASP A 115 -11.78 17.60 -1.79
N VAL A 116 -10.74 17.70 -0.95
CA VAL A 116 -9.37 18.03 -1.39
C VAL A 116 -8.79 16.87 -2.19
N VAL A 117 -9.00 15.63 -1.75
CA VAL A 117 -8.55 14.44 -2.47
C VAL A 117 -9.24 14.33 -3.82
N MET A 118 -10.56 14.51 -3.88
CA MET A 118 -11.31 14.37 -5.13
C MET A 118 -10.99 15.49 -6.12
N ALA A 119 -10.77 16.72 -5.64
CA ALA A 119 -10.46 17.86 -6.51
C ALA A 119 -8.98 17.94 -6.93
N HIS A 120 -8.04 17.54 -6.05
CA HIS A 120 -6.61 17.82 -6.22
C HIS A 120 -5.71 16.61 -6.08
N GLY A 121 -6.24 15.48 -5.61
CA GLY A 121 -5.55 14.20 -5.60
C GLY A 121 -4.71 13.93 -4.37
N ILE A 122 -3.88 12.89 -4.48
CA ILE A 122 -2.99 12.40 -3.41
C ILE A 122 -1.57 12.35 -3.94
N ALA A 123 -0.60 12.75 -3.10
CA ALA A 123 0.80 12.47 -3.35
C ALA A 123 1.49 11.77 -2.18
N VAL A 124 2.51 10.98 -2.52
CA VAL A 124 3.38 10.27 -1.57
C VAL A 124 4.83 10.65 -1.77
N VAL A 125 5.64 10.47 -0.73
CA VAL A 125 7.09 10.59 -0.81
C VAL A 125 7.70 9.19 -0.94
N GLU A 126 8.20 8.84 -2.12
CA GLU A 126 8.78 7.53 -2.39
C GLU A 126 10.26 7.53 -1.98
N CYS A 127 10.53 6.97 -0.79
CA CYS A 127 11.86 6.76 -0.25
C CYS A 127 11.95 5.40 0.46
N SER A 128 13.17 4.89 0.67
CA SER A 128 13.35 3.75 1.56
C SER A 128 13.19 4.18 3.01
N TRP A 129 12.57 3.35 3.83
CA TRP A 129 12.43 3.56 5.28
C TRP A 129 13.76 3.85 5.97
N ALA A 130 14.85 3.21 5.51
CA ALA A 130 16.19 3.39 6.07
C ALA A 130 16.86 4.73 5.72
N ARG A 131 16.30 5.51 4.80
CA ARG A 131 16.90 6.77 4.29
C ARG A 131 15.92 7.93 4.38
N LEU A 132 15.06 7.91 5.39
CA LEU A 132 14.05 8.96 5.61
C LEU A 132 14.71 10.30 5.96
N GLU A 133 15.82 10.28 6.70
CA GLU A 133 16.59 11.47 7.10
C GLU A 133 17.21 12.19 5.89
N GLU A 134 17.48 11.47 4.80
CA GLU A 134 18.04 12.04 3.57
C GLU A 134 16.99 12.74 2.68
N VAL A 135 15.71 12.64 3.04
CA VAL A 135 14.62 13.21 2.25
C VAL A 135 14.65 14.73 2.37
N PRO A 136 14.75 15.49 1.25
CA PRO A 136 14.81 16.94 1.29
C PRO A 136 13.40 17.53 1.42
N PHE A 137 12.70 17.25 2.52
CA PHE A 137 11.31 17.63 2.71
C PHE A 137 11.08 19.14 2.59
N ALA A 138 12.04 19.97 3.00
CA ALA A 138 11.96 21.43 2.84
C ALA A 138 11.83 21.89 1.37
N LYS A 139 12.26 21.05 0.41
CA LYS A 139 12.15 21.31 -1.03
C LYS A 139 10.87 20.72 -1.63
N MET A 140 10.08 19.97 -0.88
CA MET A 140 8.79 19.43 -1.32
C MET A 140 7.69 20.38 -0.85
N LYS A 141 7.08 21.11 -1.78
CA LYS A 141 6.10 22.14 -1.46
C LYS A 141 4.70 21.51 -1.38
N SER A 142 4.11 21.55 -0.20
CA SER A 142 2.77 21.02 0.09
C SER A 142 2.05 21.94 1.07
N VAL A 143 0.73 22.03 0.94
CA VAL A 143 -0.14 22.79 1.84
C VAL A 143 -0.97 21.84 2.74
N HIS A 144 -1.10 20.58 2.35
CA HIS A 144 -1.98 19.62 3.00
C HIS A 144 -1.24 18.33 3.35
N ASP A 145 -0.15 18.45 4.10
CA ASP A 145 0.53 17.28 4.66
C ASP A 145 -0.38 16.57 5.66
N ARG A 146 -0.45 15.24 5.54
CA ARG A 146 -1.20 14.34 6.42
C ARG A 146 -0.34 13.15 6.81
N LEU A 147 -0.52 12.70 8.05
CA LEU A 147 -0.06 11.41 8.54
C LEU A 147 -1.16 10.37 8.31
N LEU A 148 -0.77 9.12 8.07
CA LEU A 148 -1.71 8.01 8.12
C LEU A 148 -1.86 7.53 9.57
N PRO A 149 -3.09 7.20 10.01
CA PRO A 149 -3.30 6.59 11.31
C PRO A 149 -2.76 5.15 11.34
N TYR A 150 -2.82 4.53 12.52
CA TYR A 150 -2.42 3.14 12.73
C TYR A 150 -3.15 2.22 11.77
N LEU A 151 -2.35 1.47 11.01
CA LEU A 151 -2.74 0.45 10.05
C LEU A 151 -1.63 -0.60 9.98
N ILE A 152 -2.01 -1.82 9.62
CA ILE A 152 -1.12 -2.97 9.52
C ILE A 152 -0.79 -3.21 8.05
N ALA A 153 0.48 -3.36 7.74
CA ALA A 153 0.93 -3.66 6.38
C ALA A 153 0.52 -5.07 5.94
N SER A 154 0.06 -5.18 4.70
CA SER A 154 -0.22 -6.44 4.00
C SER A 154 0.85 -6.77 2.95
N ASN A 155 1.73 -5.82 2.65
CA ASN A 155 2.76 -6.01 1.64
C ASN A 155 3.74 -7.13 2.03
N PRO A 156 4.31 -7.86 1.05
CA PRO A 156 5.17 -9.02 1.34
C PRO A 156 6.45 -8.74 2.12
N VAL A 157 6.89 -7.47 2.19
CA VAL A 157 8.14 -7.10 2.87
C VAL A 157 7.91 -6.85 4.36
N ASN A 158 6.78 -6.24 4.71
CA ASN A 158 6.46 -5.80 6.07
C ASN A 158 5.14 -6.40 6.58
N TYR A 159 4.70 -7.52 6.05
CA TYR A 159 3.41 -8.13 6.41
C TYR A 159 3.25 -8.23 7.93
N GLY A 160 2.11 -7.78 8.45
CA GLY A 160 1.78 -7.81 9.87
C GLY A 160 2.43 -6.71 10.70
N LYS A 161 3.33 -5.89 10.12
CA LYS A 161 4.00 -4.80 10.85
C LYS A 161 3.15 -3.53 10.84
N PRO A 162 2.92 -2.89 12.00
CA PRO A 162 2.18 -1.64 12.07
C PRO A 162 2.99 -0.48 11.47
N PHE A 163 2.31 0.51 10.91
CA PHE A 163 2.90 1.74 10.33
C PHE A 163 3.88 1.55 9.15
N LYS A 164 4.21 0.30 8.76
CA LYS A 164 5.18 -0.02 7.70
C LYS A 164 4.53 -0.19 6.31
N LEU A 165 3.55 0.66 6.01
CA LEU A 165 2.86 0.69 4.73
C LEU A 165 3.81 1.07 3.60
N ASN A 166 3.63 0.48 2.42
CA ASN A 166 4.31 0.98 1.21
C ASN A 166 3.47 2.08 0.53
N CYS A 167 4.02 2.73 -0.49
CA CYS A 167 3.35 3.84 -1.17
C CYS A 167 1.99 3.52 -1.81
N ALA A 168 1.76 2.29 -2.28
CA ALA A 168 0.46 1.89 -2.82
C ALA A 168 -0.56 1.68 -1.70
N GLU A 169 -0.18 1.02 -0.61
CA GLU A 169 -1.02 0.88 0.58
C GLU A 169 -1.33 2.24 1.21
N ALA A 170 -0.37 3.16 1.24
CA ALA A 170 -0.57 4.51 1.75
C ALA A 170 -1.64 5.28 0.96
N ILE A 171 -1.57 5.23 -0.37
CA ILE A 171 -2.59 5.86 -1.24
C ILE A 171 -3.95 5.19 -1.05
N ALA A 172 -4.00 3.86 -1.05
CA ALA A 172 -5.24 3.12 -0.87
C ALA A 172 -5.88 3.39 0.50
N ALA A 173 -5.07 3.40 1.57
CA ALA A 173 -5.51 3.74 2.92
C ALA A 173 -6.16 5.14 2.97
N CYS A 174 -5.58 6.12 2.29
CA CYS A 174 -6.17 7.45 2.21
C CYS A 174 -7.57 7.41 1.59
N PHE A 175 -7.74 6.69 0.47
CA PHE A 175 -9.05 6.50 -0.15
C PHE A 175 -10.05 5.78 0.77
N TYR A 176 -9.63 4.70 1.43
CA TYR A 176 -10.49 3.97 2.35
C TYR A 176 -10.95 4.82 3.53
N ILE A 177 -10.04 5.61 4.13
CA ILE A 177 -10.36 6.50 5.25
C ILE A 177 -11.37 7.57 4.84
N ILE A 178 -11.29 8.12 3.62
CA ILE A 178 -12.25 9.14 3.16
C ILE A 178 -13.57 8.54 2.62
N GLY A 179 -13.76 7.22 2.71
CA GLY A 179 -14.96 6.53 2.23
C GLY A 179 -14.97 6.19 0.74
N GLU A 180 -13.89 6.45 0.01
CA GLU A 180 -13.76 6.22 -1.43
C GLU A 180 -13.22 4.81 -1.72
N LYS A 181 -13.94 3.77 -1.29
CA LYS A 181 -13.43 2.39 -1.32
C LYS A 181 -13.04 1.90 -2.72
N GLU A 182 -13.86 2.19 -3.74
CA GLU A 182 -13.59 1.79 -5.12
C GLU A 182 -12.27 2.36 -5.64
N CYS A 183 -11.94 3.59 -5.25
CA CYS A 183 -10.67 4.24 -5.57
C CYS A 183 -9.48 3.48 -4.96
N GLY A 184 -9.59 3.07 -3.69
CA GLY A 184 -8.57 2.25 -3.02
C GLY A 184 -8.41 0.88 -3.67
N ASP A 185 -9.52 0.20 -3.97
CA ASP A 185 -9.51 -1.13 -4.60
C ASP A 185 -8.83 -1.11 -5.96
N ARG A 186 -9.09 -0.07 -6.79
CA ARG A 186 -8.42 0.09 -8.09
C ARG A 186 -6.90 0.15 -7.99
N ILE A 187 -6.35 0.69 -6.89
CA ILE A 187 -4.90 0.68 -6.62
C ILE A 187 -4.46 -0.72 -6.21
N MET A 188 -5.16 -1.32 -5.25
CA MET A 188 -4.76 -2.59 -4.65
C MET A 188 -4.90 -3.77 -5.61
N ASP A 189 -5.86 -3.74 -6.54
CA ASP A 189 -6.06 -4.74 -7.59
C ASP A 189 -4.86 -4.88 -8.54
N LYS A 190 -3.94 -3.91 -8.55
CA LYS A 190 -2.69 -4.01 -9.32
C LYS A 190 -1.68 -4.94 -8.65
N PHE A 191 -1.93 -5.40 -7.44
CA PHE A 191 -1.05 -6.23 -6.65
C PHE A 191 -1.76 -7.53 -6.27
N THR A 192 -1.10 -8.67 -6.50
CA THR A 192 -1.69 -9.99 -6.22
C THR A 192 -2.05 -10.20 -4.74
N TRP A 193 -1.31 -9.55 -3.85
CA TRP A 193 -1.55 -9.53 -2.40
C TRP A 193 -2.48 -8.40 -1.95
N GLY A 194 -2.90 -7.51 -2.85
CA GLY A 194 -3.54 -6.24 -2.49
C GLY A 194 -4.91 -6.37 -1.83
N HIS A 195 -5.68 -7.40 -2.18
CA HIS A 195 -6.98 -7.70 -1.56
C HIS A 195 -6.87 -7.83 -0.03
N GLY A 196 -5.78 -8.43 0.45
CA GLY A 196 -5.53 -8.63 1.87
C GLY A 196 -5.34 -7.34 2.65
N PHE A 197 -5.03 -6.19 2.00
CA PHE A 197 -4.82 -4.94 2.72
C PHE A 197 -6.09 -4.40 3.36
N TYR A 198 -7.17 -4.36 2.59
CA TYR A 198 -8.47 -3.91 3.09
C TYR A 198 -9.02 -4.90 4.11
N GLU A 199 -8.96 -6.20 3.81
CA GLU A 199 -9.44 -7.27 4.71
C GLU A 199 -8.72 -7.24 6.06
N LEU A 200 -7.39 -7.09 6.07
CA LEU A 200 -6.59 -7.04 7.30
C LEU A 200 -6.95 -5.86 8.20
N ASN A 201 -7.36 -4.74 7.61
CA ASN A 201 -7.62 -3.48 8.31
C ASN A 201 -9.11 -3.08 8.29
N GLN A 202 -10.01 -3.98 7.91
CA GLN A 202 -11.40 -3.63 7.62
C GLN A 202 -12.08 -2.93 8.80
N ALA A 203 -11.95 -3.48 10.01
CA ALA A 203 -12.54 -2.87 11.20
C ALA A 203 -11.99 -1.46 11.47
N LEU A 204 -10.71 -1.22 11.23
CA LEU A 204 -10.11 0.11 11.36
C LEU A 204 -10.62 1.06 10.28
N PHE A 205 -10.70 0.62 9.03
CA PHE A 205 -11.25 1.45 7.95
C PHE A 205 -12.72 1.82 8.20
N ASP A 206 -13.52 0.89 8.70
CA ASP A 206 -14.93 1.15 9.04
C ASP A 206 -15.04 2.17 10.20
N GLU A 207 -14.22 2.04 11.24
CA GLU A 207 -14.16 2.99 12.36
C GLU A 207 -13.65 4.38 11.90
N TYR A 208 -12.60 4.43 11.07
CA TYR A 208 -12.03 5.68 10.57
C TYR A 208 -12.93 6.40 9.57
N ALA A 209 -13.62 5.68 8.69
CA ALA A 209 -14.55 6.28 7.73
C ALA A 209 -15.78 6.91 8.41
N ALA A 210 -16.11 6.47 9.63
CA ALA A 210 -17.17 7.06 10.46
C ALA A 210 -16.72 8.32 11.23
N CYS A 211 -15.43 8.62 11.26
CA CYS A 211 -14.89 9.80 11.94
C CYS A 211 -15.23 11.09 11.18
N THR A 212 -15.19 12.21 11.88
CA THR A 212 -15.45 13.52 11.26
C THR A 212 -14.18 14.25 10.83
N ASP A 213 -13.15 14.23 11.68
CA ASP A 213 -11.92 15.00 11.47
C ASP A 213 -10.67 14.27 11.97
N SER A 214 -9.52 14.93 11.85
CA SER A 214 -8.23 14.40 12.28
C SER A 214 -8.17 14.07 13.77
N ALA A 215 -8.85 14.82 14.65
CA ALA A 215 -8.79 14.58 16.09
C ALA A 215 -9.60 13.32 16.45
N ASP A 216 -10.74 13.14 15.79
CA ASP A 216 -11.59 11.97 15.92
C ASP A 216 -10.88 10.68 15.44
N ILE A 217 -10.12 10.78 14.34
CA ILE A 217 -9.27 9.68 13.85
C ILE A 217 -8.24 9.25 14.90
N VAL A 218 -7.51 10.21 15.48
CA VAL A 218 -6.50 9.92 16.52
C VAL A 218 -7.15 9.29 17.74
N LYS A 219 -8.28 9.84 18.20
CA LYS A 219 -9.03 9.30 19.34
C LYS A 219 -9.44 7.85 19.09
N THR A 220 -9.98 7.57 17.91
CA THR A 220 -10.41 6.24 17.47
C THR A 220 -9.22 5.28 17.41
N GLN A 221 -8.10 5.71 16.83
CA GLN A 221 -6.84 4.96 16.81
C GLN A 221 -6.40 4.60 18.24
N ASN A 222 -6.33 5.57 19.16
CA ASN A 222 -5.86 5.32 20.52
C ASN A 222 -6.77 4.36 21.27
N ALA A 223 -8.09 4.49 21.11
CA ALA A 223 -9.04 3.54 21.67
C ALA A 223 -8.84 2.11 21.12
N TYR A 224 -8.56 1.98 19.82
CA TYR A 224 -8.23 0.70 19.20
C TYR A 224 -6.96 0.09 19.80
N LEU A 225 -5.89 0.89 19.94
CA LEU A 225 -4.60 0.44 20.47
C LEU A 225 -4.70 -0.05 21.91
N VAL A 226 -5.42 0.67 22.77
CA VAL A 226 -5.69 0.24 24.16
C VAL A 226 -6.42 -1.10 24.17
N ARG A 227 -7.48 -1.23 23.37
CA ARG A 227 -8.27 -2.47 23.26
C ARG A 227 -7.45 -3.65 22.76
N GLU A 228 -6.53 -3.45 21.82
CA GLU A 228 -5.67 -4.52 21.31
C GLU A 228 -4.59 -4.92 22.33
N LEU A 229 -4.04 -3.97 23.08
CA LEU A 229 -3.12 -4.24 24.18
C LEU A 229 -3.78 -5.10 25.28
N GLU A 230 -5.00 -4.76 25.69
CA GLU A 230 -5.78 -5.53 26.64
C GLU A 230 -6.06 -6.96 26.14
N ARG A 231 -6.41 -7.11 24.86
CA ARG A 231 -6.61 -8.42 24.23
C ARG A 231 -5.33 -9.26 24.23
N SER A 232 -4.19 -8.65 23.91
CA SER A 232 -2.88 -9.30 23.92
C SER A 232 -2.52 -9.78 25.34
N ARG A 233 -2.68 -8.93 26.36
CA ARG A 233 -2.49 -9.29 27.77
C ARG A 233 -3.37 -10.47 28.19
N ARG A 234 -4.64 -10.47 27.80
CA ARG A 234 -5.57 -11.57 28.11
C ARG A 234 -5.16 -12.88 27.43
N ARG A 235 -4.72 -12.84 26.16
CA ARG A 235 -4.21 -14.03 25.45
C ARG A 235 -2.99 -14.61 26.17
N LYS A 236 -2.02 -13.78 26.54
CA LYS A 236 -0.82 -14.18 27.30
C LYS A 236 -1.17 -14.78 28.67
N ALA A 237 -2.15 -14.21 29.39
CA ALA A 237 -2.61 -14.74 30.67
C ALA A 237 -3.32 -16.10 30.57
N THR A 238 -3.95 -16.41 29.43
CA THR A 238 -4.59 -17.72 29.19
C THR A 238 -3.64 -18.79 28.64
N SER A 239 -2.49 -18.40 28.07
CA SER A 239 -1.51 -19.32 27.48
C SER A 239 -0.38 -19.73 28.43
N SER A 240 -0.17 -19.00 29.53
CA SER A 240 0.84 -19.28 30.57
C SER A 240 0.59 -20.56 31.40
N GLY A 241 -0.43 -21.35 31.05
CA GLY A 241 -0.71 -22.68 31.63
C GLY A 241 -0.18 -23.87 30.82
N LYS A 242 0.53 -23.67 29.69
CA LYS A 242 1.05 -24.78 28.88
C LYS A 242 2.48 -24.52 28.42
N ASP A 243 3.37 -25.37 28.94
CA ASP A 243 4.79 -25.49 28.66
C ASP A 243 5.10 -25.62 27.16
N GLY A 244 6.20 -25.02 26.71
CA GLY A 244 6.84 -25.32 25.41
C GLY A 244 6.88 -24.17 24.40
N SER A 245 8.09 -23.63 24.21
CA SER A 245 8.65 -22.91 23.05
C SER A 245 7.74 -22.73 21.83
N ASP A 246 7.54 -21.49 21.37
CA ASP A 246 7.45 -21.15 19.94
C ASP A 246 7.66 -19.64 19.73
N GLU A 247 8.36 -19.32 18.64
CA GLU A 247 8.96 -18.02 18.31
C GLU A 247 7.98 -16.83 18.40
N ASP A 248 8.30 -15.91 19.32
CA ASP A 248 7.59 -14.68 19.58
C ASP A 248 7.50 -13.78 18.33
N THR A 249 6.36 -13.81 17.65
CA THR A 249 5.93 -12.61 16.90
C THR A 249 5.29 -11.68 17.91
N ASP A 250 6.15 -10.99 18.68
CA ASP A 250 5.74 -9.92 19.57
C ASP A 250 5.10 -8.81 18.73
N HIS A 251 3.77 -8.79 18.68
CA HIS A 251 2.98 -7.63 18.25
C HIS A 251 2.96 -6.57 19.37
N GLY A 252 4.10 -6.39 20.06
CA GLY A 252 4.37 -5.19 20.83
C GLY A 252 4.07 -4.01 19.91
N LEU A 253 3.36 -3.02 20.44
CA LEU A 253 2.96 -1.85 19.68
C LEU A 253 4.26 -1.19 19.18
N GLU A 254 4.68 -1.46 17.94
CA GLU A 254 5.93 -0.89 17.44
C GLU A 254 5.74 0.62 17.31
N ALA A 255 6.74 1.38 17.72
CA ALA A 255 6.73 2.84 17.61
C ALA A 255 6.40 3.27 16.16
N ASN A 256 5.60 4.33 16.01
CA ASN A 256 5.29 4.89 14.71
C ASN A 256 6.56 5.49 14.08
N HIS A 257 7.21 4.73 13.20
CA HIS A 257 8.45 5.17 12.56
C HIS A 257 8.25 6.32 11.56
N ASN A 258 7.01 6.71 11.24
CA ASN A 258 6.74 7.96 10.52
C ASN A 258 6.95 9.20 11.40
N HIS A 259 7.28 9.04 12.68
CA HIS A 259 7.43 10.11 13.66
C HIS A 259 8.90 10.28 14.09
N MET A 260 9.79 10.62 13.16
CA MET A 260 11.15 11.02 13.52
C MET A 260 11.16 12.49 13.96
N PRO A 261 11.74 12.84 15.13
CA PRO A 261 11.91 14.23 15.53
C PRO A 261 12.89 14.90 14.55
N TYR A 262 12.34 15.71 13.66
CA TYR A 262 13.15 16.60 12.82
C TYR A 262 13.78 17.67 13.72
N SER A 263 15.10 17.63 13.88
CA SER A 263 15.88 18.73 14.42
C SER A 263 15.73 19.93 13.48
N SER A 264 14.83 20.84 13.81
CA SER A 264 14.82 22.17 13.24
C SER A 264 15.93 22.97 13.91
N GLU A 265 17.13 22.93 13.36
CA GLU A 265 18.16 23.94 13.68
C GLU A 265 17.71 25.26 13.06
N GLU A 266 16.94 26.05 13.80
CA GLU A 266 16.82 27.49 13.59
C GLU A 266 17.72 28.19 14.60
N GLU A 267 18.82 28.78 14.12
CA GLU A 267 19.56 29.78 14.87
C GLU A 267 18.80 31.12 14.87
N GLY A 268 18.64 31.74 16.05
CA GLY A 268 18.13 33.11 16.17
C GLY A 268 17.62 33.54 17.55
N ASP A 269 18.57 33.83 18.46
CA ASP A 269 18.58 34.77 19.61
C ASP A 269 17.28 35.33 20.25
N SER A 270 17.20 35.13 21.58
CA SER A 270 16.55 35.89 22.70
C SER A 270 15.16 36.53 22.54
N ASP A 271 14.21 36.11 23.37
CA ASP A 271 13.90 36.88 24.61
C ASP A 271 13.16 36.00 25.65
N ASN A 272 13.46 36.28 26.91
CA ASN A 272 13.07 35.59 28.12
C ASN A 272 11.60 35.88 28.50
N SER A 273 10.80 34.85 28.74
CA SER A 273 9.63 34.96 29.62
C SER A 273 9.44 33.65 30.39
N GLU A 274 9.77 33.70 31.68
CA GLU A 274 9.41 32.70 32.69
C GLU A 274 7.95 32.29 32.54
N PHE A 275 7.72 31.01 32.27
CA PHE A 275 6.44 30.36 32.52
C PHE A 275 6.73 29.13 33.38
N GLU A 276 6.21 29.19 34.61
CA GLU A 276 6.40 28.19 35.65
C GLU A 276 5.90 26.82 35.18
N GLU A 277 6.81 25.85 35.15
CA GLU A 277 6.53 24.45 34.87
C GLU A 277 5.95 23.83 36.15
N GLU A 278 4.63 23.69 36.24
CA GLU A 278 4.01 22.82 37.23
C GLU A 278 4.39 21.38 36.88
N GLY A 279 5.37 20.84 37.60
CA GLY A 279 5.78 19.44 37.53
C GLY A 279 4.58 18.54 37.80
N GLN A 280 4.16 17.81 36.77
CA GLN A 280 3.30 16.65 36.97
C GLN A 280 4.15 15.56 37.62
N GLU A 281 3.70 15.17 38.80
CA GLU A 281 4.23 14.08 39.61
C GLU A 281 4.40 12.84 38.73
N GLU A 282 5.63 12.33 38.64
CA GLU A 282 5.88 10.99 38.11
C GLU A 282 5.21 9.99 39.06
N GLU A 283 4.03 9.52 38.68
CA GLU A 283 3.51 8.26 39.22
C GLU A 283 4.48 7.16 38.72
N ASP A 284 5.40 6.76 39.60
CA ASP A 284 6.21 5.56 39.48
C ASP A 284 5.27 4.34 39.36
N ASP A 285 4.83 4.04 38.14
CA ASP A 285 4.14 2.80 37.82
C ASP A 285 5.11 1.63 37.99
N GLU A 286 4.78 0.74 38.93
CA GLU A 286 5.56 -0.39 39.45
C GLU A 286 5.94 -1.48 38.41
N ASP A 287 5.73 -1.24 37.12
CA ASP A 287 5.88 -2.22 36.02
C ASP A 287 7.05 -1.93 35.05
N GLY A 288 7.84 -0.86 35.24
CA GLY A 288 9.05 -0.61 34.43
C GLY A 288 8.79 -0.36 32.94
N VAL A 289 7.67 0.27 32.63
CA VAL A 289 7.16 0.46 31.26
C VAL A 289 7.17 1.94 30.90
N ASP A 290 7.94 2.33 29.87
CA ASP A 290 7.95 3.70 29.38
C ASP A 290 6.85 3.87 28.30
N TYR A 291 6.21 5.04 28.22
CA TYR A 291 5.22 5.35 27.18
C TYR A 291 5.70 6.51 26.31
N ILE A 292 5.77 6.32 24.99
CA ILE A 292 6.09 7.39 24.03
C ILE A 292 4.79 7.90 23.42
N THR A 293 4.50 9.19 23.62
CA THR A 293 3.37 9.87 22.97
C THR A 293 3.88 10.71 21.79
N ASP A 294 3.35 10.45 20.60
CA ASP A 294 3.73 11.20 19.39
C ASP A 294 2.98 12.54 19.26
N LYS A 295 3.36 13.38 18.28
CA LYS A 295 2.77 14.72 18.03
C LYS A 295 1.26 14.71 17.72
N LEU A 296 0.69 13.56 17.36
CA LEU A 296 -0.74 13.42 17.17
C LEU A 296 -1.43 12.99 18.47
N GLY A 297 -0.69 12.66 19.53
CA GLY A 297 -1.23 12.12 20.78
C GLY A 297 -1.28 10.59 20.80
N ASN A 298 -0.58 9.90 19.89
CA ASN A 298 -0.56 8.44 19.90
C ASN A 298 0.43 7.92 20.93
N THR A 299 -0.05 7.16 21.91
CA THR A 299 0.79 6.63 22.99
C THR A 299 1.15 5.17 22.73
N VAL A 300 2.44 4.87 22.71
CA VAL A 300 2.99 3.54 22.48
C VAL A 300 3.77 3.10 23.71
N ARG A 301 3.50 1.88 24.16
CA ARG A 301 4.24 1.21 25.24
C ARG A 301 5.63 0.81 24.73
N VAL A 302 6.67 1.19 25.45
CA VAL A 302 8.06 0.82 25.18
C VAL A 302 8.61 0.12 26.41
N ASP A 303 8.98 -1.15 26.26
CA ASP A 303 9.66 -1.87 27.32
C ASP A 303 11.15 -1.44 27.33
N ARG A 304 11.73 -1.22 28.51
CA ARG A 304 13.14 -0.81 28.70
C ARG A 304 14.14 -1.88 28.28
#